data_AF-A0A3R8TL79-F1
#
_entry.id   AF-A0A3R8TL79-F1
#
_cell.length_a   1.000
_cell.length_b   1.000
_cell.length_c   1.000
_cell.angle_alpha   90.00
_cell.angle_beta   90.00
_cell.angle_gamma   90.00
#
_symmetry.space_group_name_H-M   'P 1'
#
loop_
_entity.id
_entity.type
_entity.pdbx_description
1 polymer ?
#
loop_
_entity_poly.entity_id
_entity_poly.type
_entity_poly.pdbx_seq_one_letter_code
_entity_poly.pdbx_strand_id
1 'polypeptide(L)'
;MTQPAPEDYSDDELLAMLNPAQQAELDRQIGEMFGAEGVDRAEALFAMASVYSLRAGERDEVSALAMLQLAAAMRRRADQMIAARN
;
A
#
# COMPACT_ATOMS: atom_id res chain seq x y z
N MET A 1 16.17 -22.21 4.81
CA MET A 1 15.69 -20.96 5.39
C MET A 1 14.29 -20.76 4.83
N THR A 2 13.27 -20.90 5.66
CA THR A 2 11.88 -20.66 5.25
C THR A 2 11.73 -19.16 5.05
N GLN A 3 11.31 -18.73 3.85
CA GLN A 3 11.00 -17.33 3.61
C GLN A 3 9.76 -16.97 4.47
N PRO A 4 9.75 -15.83 5.19
CA PRO A 4 8.56 -15.38 5.91
C PRO A 4 7.35 -15.31 4.99
N ALA A 5 6.16 -15.56 5.52
CA ALA A 5 4.95 -15.38 4.74
C ALA A 5 4.76 -13.88 4.42
N PRO A 6 4.14 -13.51 3.30
CA PRO A 6 3.94 -12.11 2.92
C PRO A 6 3.32 -11.25 4.03
N GLU A 7 2.38 -11.80 4.80
CA GLU A 7 1.70 -11.17 5.93
C GLU A 7 2.59 -10.92 7.17
N ASP A 8 3.75 -11.56 7.25
CA ASP A 8 4.70 -11.38 8.35
C ASP A 8 5.54 -10.11 8.20
N TYR A 9 5.55 -9.50 7.01
CA TYR A 9 6.31 -8.28 6.75
C TYR A 9 5.55 -7.03 7.22
N SER A 10 6.27 -6.12 7.85
CA SER A 10 5.78 -4.77 8.13
C SER A 10 5.64 -3.93 6.87
N ASP A 11 4.86 -2.84 6.94
CA ASP A 11 4.67 -1.91 5.82
C ASP A 11 6.02 -1.36 5.30
N ASP A 12 6.94 -1.03 6.20
CA ASP A 12 8.27 -0.54 5.83
C ASP A 12 9.11 -1.60 5.12
N GLU A 13 9.04 -2.86 5.55
CA GLU A 13 9.73 -3.97 4.90
C GLU A 13 9.14 -4.28 3.51
N LEU A 14 7.81 -4.29 3.40
CA LEU A 14 7.10 -4.47 2.14
C LEU A 14 7.51 -3.40 1.11
N LEU A 15 7.56 -2.14 1.55
CA LEU A 15 7.99 -1.04 0.70
C LEU A 15 9.48 -1.11 0.38
N ALA A 16 10.35 -1.51 1.31
CA ALA A 16 11.78 -1.65 1.07
C ALA A 16 12.12 -2.72 0.01
N MET A 17 11.22 -3.69 -0.24
CA MET A 17 11.36 -4.65 -1.34
C MET A 17 11.11 -4.03 -2.72
N LEU A 18 10.43 -2.89 -2.79
CA LEU A 18 10.26 -2.12 -4.02
C LEU A 18 11.46 -1.18 -4.21
N ASN A 19 11.94 -1.09 -5.44
CA ASN A 19 12.95 -0.08 -5.77
C ASN A 19 12.32 1.34 -5.76
N PRO A 20 13.14 2.41 -5.64
CA PRO A 20 12.61 3.77 -5.55
C PRO A 20 11.73 4.19 -6.73
N ALA A 21 12.02 3.72 -7.95
CA ALA A 21 11.22 4.01 -9.12
C ALA A 21 9.84 3.32 -9.08
N GLN A 22 9.79 2.08 -8.60
CA GLN A 22 8.54 1.33 -8.39
C GLN A 22 7.68 1.98 -7.31
N GLN A 23 8.29 2.45 -6.21
CA GLN A 23 7.55 3.17 -5.17
C GLN A 23 6.96 4.49 -5.71
N ALA A 24 7.76 5.29 -6.43
CA ALA A 24 7.31 6.56 -6.98
C ALA A 24 6.18 6.37 -8.00
N GLU A 25 6.27 5.33 -8.82
CA GLU A 25 5.23 4.97 -9.78
C GLU A 25 3.95 4.48 -9.10
N LEU A 26 4.07 3.66 -8.05
CA LEU A 26 2.94 3.20 -7.26
C LEU A 26 2.21 4.38 -6.59
N ASP A 27 2.96 5.30 -5.98
CA ASP A 27 2.39 6.51 -5.38
C ASP A 27 1.68 7.40 -6.40
N ARG A 28 2.26 7.53 -7.61
CA ARG A 28 1.64 8.25 -8.73
C ARG A 28 0.33 7.60 -9.15
N GLN A 29 0.31 6.29 -9.33
CA GLN A 29 -0.89 5.53 -9.73
C GLN A 29 -1.99 5.61 -8.67
N ILE A 30 -1.64 5.50 -7.39
CA ILE A 30 -2.59 5.70 -6.27
C ILE A 30 -3.16 7.12 -6.35
N GLY A 31 -2.31 8.13 -6.50
CA GLY A 31 -2.75 9.52 -6.62
C GLY A 31 -3.65 9.78 -7.83
N GLU A 32 -3.36 9.20 -8.99
CA GLU A 32 -4.20 9.33 -10.19
C GLU A 32 -5.56 8.64 -10.02
N MET A 33 -5.56 7.43 -9.48
CA MET A 33 -6.77 6.63 -9.29
C MET A 33 -7.74 7.27 -8.29
N PHE A 34 -7.24 7.80 -7.18
CA PHE A 34 -8.09 8.42 -6.15
C PHE A 34 -8.30 9.93 -6.36
N GLY A 35 -7.35 10.60 -7.02
CA GLY A 35 -7.41 12.03 -7.29
C GLY A 35 -8.46 12.42 -8.33
N ALA A 36 -8.67 11.59 -9.35
CA ALA A 36 -9.63 11.89 -10.43
C ALA A 36 -11.09 12.00 -9.95
N GLU A 37 -11.46 11.28 -8.89
CA GLU A 37 -12.83 11.27 -8.35
C GLU A 37 -13.02 12.17 -7.11
N GLY A 38 -11.99 12.89 -6.66
CA GLY A 38 -12.05 13.68 -5.43
C GLY A 38 -12.11 12.82 -4.14
N VAL A 39 -11.72 11.55 -4.27
CA VAL A 39 -11.68 10.54 -3.19
C VAL A 39 -10.27 10.42 -2.61
N ASP A 40 -9.32 11.27 -3.01
CA ASP A 40 -7.98 11.39 -2.41
C ASP A 40 -8.10 11.98 -0.99
N ARG A 41 -8.60 11.14 -0.08
CA ARG A 41 -8.79 11.38 1.35
C ARG A 41 -8.03 10.27 2.08
N ALA A 42 -7.32 10.66 3.14
CA ALA A 42 -6.55 9.72 3.96
C ALA A 42 -7.44 8.57 4.46
N GLU A 43 -8.70 8.86 4.83
CA GLU A 43 -9.66 7.86 5.31
C GLU A 43 -10.00 6.81 4.25
N ALA A 44 -10.13 7.22 2.98
CA ALA A 44 -10.42 6.30 1.88
C ALA A 44 -9.22 5.39 1.58
N LEU A 45 -8.01 5.96 1.60
CA LEU A 45 -6.76 5.20 1.44
C LEU A 45 -6.58 4.15 2.55
N PHE A 46 -6.86 4.50 3.82
CA PHE A 46 -6.82 3.54 4.92
C PHE A 46 -7.85 2.43 4.80
N ALA A 47 -9.08 2.77 4.39
CA ALA A 47 -10.13 1.78 4.18
C ALA A 47 -9.74 0.79 3.07
N MET A 48 -9.22 1.28 1.95
CA MET A 48 -8.77 0.44 0.83
C MET A 48 -7.56 -0.41 1.22
N ALA A 49 -6.57 0.15 1.92
CA ALA A 49 -5.43 -0.59 2.43
C ALA A 49 -5.87 -1.77 3.31
N SER A 50 -6.86 -1.55 4.17
CA SER A 50 -7.42 -2.59 5.04
C SER A 50 -8.07 -3.73 4.23
N VAL A 51 -8.81 -3.39 3.16
CA VAL A 51 -9.42 -4.39 2.26
C VAL A 51 -8.36 -5.17 1.50
N TYR A 52 -7.32 -4.52 0.99
CA TYR A 52 -6.22 -5.19 0.28
C TYR A 52 -5.43 -6.11 1.20
N SER A 53 -5.15 -5.69 2.45
CA SER A 53 -4.50 -6.55 3.44
C SER A 53 -5.34 -7.77 3.81
N LEU A 54 -6.65 -7.60 4.01
CA LEU A 54 -7.55 -8.73 4.29
C LEU A 54 -7.57 -9.74 3.12
N ARG A 55 -7.66 -9.23 1.89
CA ARG A 55 -7.74 -10.07 0.69
C ARG A 55 -6.42 -10.72 0.31
N ALA A 56 -5.28 -10.21 0.78
CA ALA A 56 -3.98 -10.81 0.52
C ALA A 56 -3.90 -12.24 1.05
N GLY A 57 -4.48 -12.52 2.22
CA GLY A 57 -4.52 -13.87 2.81
C GLY A 57 -5.37 -14.89 2.03
N GLU A 58 -6.13 -14.46 1.02
CA GLU A 58 -6.91 -15.33 0.14
C GLU A 58 -6.22 -15.62 -1.20
N ARG A 59 -5.00 -15.11 -1.40
CA ARG A 59 -4.27 -15.19 -2.68
C ARG A 59 -3.01 -16.02 -2.59
N ASP A 60 -2.45 -16.37 -3.74
CA ASP A 60 -1.11 -16.94 -3.81
C ASP A 60 -0.06 -15.95 -3.28
N GLU A 61 1.10 -16.45 -2.83
CA GLU A 61 2.13 -15.66 -2.15
C GLU A 61 2.59 -14.43 -2.95
N VAL A 62 2.68 -14.52 -4.28
CA VAL A 62 3.14 -13.42 -5.13
C VAL A 62 2.08 -12.33 -5.21
N SER A 63 0.83 -12.73 -5.45
CA SER A 63 -0.31 -11.80 -5.44
C SER A 63 -0.53 -11.19 -4.05
N ALA A 64 -0.37 -11.98 -2.99
CA ALA A 64 -0.47 -11.51 -1.61
C ALA A 64 0.58 -10.44 -1.31
N LEU A 65 1.84 -10.68 -1.69
CA LEU A 65 2.92 -9.70 -1.55
C LEU A 65 2.60 -8.39 -2.28
N ALA A 66 2.15 -8.46 -3.54
CA ALA A 66 1.79 -7.26 -4.30
C ALA A 66 0.63 -6.48 -3.67
N MET A 67 -0.39 -7.19 -3.14
CA MET A 67 -1.53 -6.57 -2.45
C MET A 67 -1.11 -5.91 -1.13
N LEU A 68 -0.19 -6.52 -0.39
CA LEU A 68 0.34 -5.97 0.85
C LEU A 68 1.24 -4.77 0.59
N GLN A 69 2.07 -4.79 -0.46
CA GLN A 69 2.86 -3.64 -0.90
C GLN A 69 1.98 -2.46 -1.32
N LEU A 70 0.88 -2.73 -2.03
CA LEU A 70 -0.11 -1.72 -2.37
C LEU A 70 -0.77 -1.13 -1.12
N ALA A 71 -1.17 -1.99 -0.17
CA ALA A 71 -1.77 -1.54 1.08
C ALA A 71 -0.80 -0.67 1.91
N ALA A 72 0.47 -1.06 2.02
CA ALA A 72 1.51 -0.31 2.70
C ALA A 72 1.72 1.08 2.05
N ALA A 73 1.77 1.14 0.71
CA ALA A 73 1.91 2.42 0.00
C ALA A 73 0.70 3.35 0.23
N MET A 74 -0.52 2.79 0.24
CA MET A 74 -1.73 3.57 0.53
C MET A 74 -1.72 4.16 1.95
N ARG A 75 -1.29 3.39 2.97
CA ARG A 75 -1.16 3.88 4.34
C ARG A 75 -0.11 4.97 4.44
N ARG A 76 1.08 4.76 3.85
CA ARG A 76 2.14 5.77 3.81
C ARG A 76 1.66 7.08 3.19
N ARG A 77 0.96 7.01 2.06
CA ARG A 77 0.38 8.21 1.41
C ARG A 77 -0.64 8.88 2.33
N ALA A 78 -1.53 8.13 2.96
CA ALA A 78 -2.52 8.66 3.89
C ALA A 78 -1.86 9.40 5.07
N ASP A 79 -0.82 8.81 5.66
CA ASP A 79 -0.03 9.42 6.74
C ASP A 79 0.64 10.72 6.28
N GLN A 80 1.23 10.74 5.09
CA GLN A 80 1.82 11.95 4.50
C GLN A 80 0.77 13.05 4.27
N MET A 81 -0.43 12.68 3.83
CA MET A 81 -1.53 13.64 3.65
C MET A 81 -2.02 14.23 4.97
N ILE A 82 -2.08 13.41 6.03
CA ILE A 82 -2.43 13.87 7.38
C ILE A 82 -1.32 14.79 7.91
N ALA A 83 -0.05 14.39 7.77
CA ALA A 83 1.09 15.18 8.22
C ALA A 83 1.17 16.53 7.50
N ALA A 84 0.82 16.60 6.21
CA ALA A 84 0.80 17.86 5.45
C ALA A 84 -0.36 18.80 5.82
N ARG A 85 -1.38 18.32 6.54
CA ARG A 85 -2.52 19.13 7.01
C ARG A 85 -2.30 19.74 8.40
N ASN A 86 -1.31 19.25 9.14
CA ASN A 86 -0.96 19.71 10.50
C ASN A 86 0.27 20.62 10.48
#